data_AF-A0A9R1W809-F1
#
_entry.id   AF-A0A9R1W809-F1
#
_cell.length_a   1.000
_cell.length_b   1.000
_cell.length_c   1.000
_cell.angle_alpha   90.00
_cell.angle_beta   90.00
_cell.angle_gamma   90.00
#
_symmetry.space_group_name_H-M   'P 1'
#
loop_
_entity.id
_entity.type
_entity.pdbx_description
1 polymer ?
#
loop_
_entity_poly.entity_id
_entity_poly.type
_entity_poly.pdbx_seq_one_letter_code
_entity_poly.pdbx_strand_id
1 'polypeptide(L)'
;MGPFPVSFSNVYILIVLEYVSKWVEAKATRSDDAKTVIEFLKSNVLVRFGVPRDLISDRGTHFLNKMMEALLRKYNATHHVSTAYHPQTNGQTAVSNREVKSGKT
;
A
#
# COMPACT_ATOMS: atom_id res chain seq x y z
N MET A 1 5.78 2.24 4.45
CA MET A 1 6.99 1.89 5.24
C MET A 1 7.84 3.13 5.46
N GLY A 2 8.46 3.26 6.64
CA GLY A 2 9.38 4.36 6.99
C GLY A 2 9.19 4.79 8.45
N PRO A 3 9.79 5.92 8.86
CA PRO A 3 10.65 6.78 8.05
C PRO A 3 12.02 6.14 7.76
N PHE A 4 12.56 6.39 6.58
CA PHE A 4 13.90 6.02 6.12
C PHE A 4 14.83 7.25 6.10
N PRO A 5 16.16 7.08 5.97
CA PRO A 5 17.04 8.19 5.65
C PRO A 5 16.55 8.97 4.43
N VAL A 6 16.63 10.30 4.50
CA VAL A 6 16.13 11.18 3.43
C VAL A 6 16.87 10.88 2.13
N SER A 7 16.10 10.63 1.06
CA SER A 7 16.60 10.51 -0.31
C SER A 7 15.69 11.29 -1.25
N PHE A 8 16.23 12.30 -1.96
CA PHE A 8 15.45 13.22 -2.79
C PHE A 8 14.22 13.82 -2.06
N SER A 9 14.39 14.16 -0.78
CA SER A 9 13.32 14.62 0.14
C SER A 9 12.24 13.59 0.49
N ASN A 10 12.37 12.34 0.05
CA ASN A 10 11.46 11.24 0.40
C ASN A 10 11.99 10.48 1.61
N VAL A 11 11.08 10.05 2.49
CA VAL A 11 11.37 9.29 3.71
C VAL A 11 10.45 8.09 3.88
N TYR A 12 9.44 7.92 3.04
CA TYR A 12 8.54 6.79 3.06
C TYR A 12 8.56 6.05 1.72
N ILE A 13 8.26 4.76 1.77
CA ILE A 13 7.98 3.94 0.59
C ILE A 13 6.58 3.37 0.76
N LEU A 14 5.68 3.67 -0.17
CA LEU A 14 4.40 3.00 -0.32
C LEU A 14 4.60 1.77 -1.20
N ILE A 15 4.03 0.65 -0.80
CA ILE A 15 4.12 -0.62 -1.53
C ILE A 15 2.74 -1.24 -1.60
N VAL A 16 2.37 -1.73 -2.78
CA VAL A 16 1.22 -2.60 -3.02
C VAL A 16 1.71 -3.85 -3.73
N LEU A 17 1.21 -4.99 -3.29
CA LEU A 17 1.45 -6.30 -3.89
C LEU A 17 0.14 -6.80 -4.48
N GLU A 18 0.13 -7.12 -5.77
CA GLU A 18 -0.98 -7.82 -6.41
C GLU A 18 -0.88 -9.31 -6.08
N TYR A 19 -1.99 -9.89 -5.58
CA TYR A 19 -1.96 -11.19 -4.92
C TYR A 19 -1.74 -12.37 -5.87
N VAL A 20 -2.19 -12.29 -7.13
CA VAL A 20 -2.11 -13.43 -8.07
C VAL A 20 -0.74 -13.50 -8.75
N SER A 21 -0.36 -12.44 -9.45
CA SER A 21 0.89 -12.32 -10.21
C SER A 21 2.11 -12.05 -9.33
N LYS A 22 1.90 -11.68 -8.06
CA LYS A 22 2.94 -11.20 -7.15
C LYS A 22 3.63 -9.92 -7.64
N TRP A 23 2.98 -9.18 -8.53
CA TRP A 23 3.52 -7.90 -9.00
C TRP A 23 3.58 -6.89 -7.86
N VAL A 24 4.70 -6.17 -7.76
CA VAL A 24 4.92 -5.14 -6.75
C VAL A 24 4.92 -3.76 -7.42
N GLU A 25 4.05 -2.88 -6.92
CA GLU A 25 4.12 -1.44 -7.18
C GLU A 25 4.72 -0.75 -5.96
N ALA A 26 5.73 0.09 -6.17
CA ALA A 26 6.38 0.85 -5.10
C ALA A 26 6.59 2.31 -5.48
N LYS A 27 6.41 3.22 -4.51
CA LYS A 27 6.62 4.66 -4.70
C LYS A 27 7.29 5.29 -3.49
N ALA A 28 8.39 5.98 -3.72
CA ALA A 28 9.03 6.83 -2.72
C ALA A 28 8.21 8.12 -2.51
N THR A 29 7.99 8.50 -1.26
CA THR A 29 7.11 9.61 -0.87
C THR A 29 7.67 10.39 0.32
N ARG A 30 7.28 11.66 0.43
CA ARG A 30 7.66 12.54 1.55
C ARG A 30 6.78 12.37 2.79
N SER A 31 5.55 11.91 2.58
CA SER A 31 4.51 11.72 3.59
C SER A 31 3.84 10.36 3.36
N ASP A 32 3.34 9.75 4.43
CA ASP A 32 2.51 8.54 4.37
C ASP A 32 1.02 8.86 4.55
N ASP A 33 0.60 10.13 4.47
CA ASP A 33 -0.79 10.53 4.69
C ASP A 33 -1.79 9.90 3.71
N ALA A 34 -3.07 9.93 4.10
CA ALA A 34 -4.18 9.37 3.33
C ALA A 34 -4.27 9.91 1.89
N LYS A 35 -3.98 11.20 1.68
CA LYS A 35 -4.04 11.81 0.35
C LYS A 35 -2.97 11.20 -0.56
N THR A 36 -1.76 11.03 -0.02
CA THR A 36 -0.62 10.46 -0.73
C THR A 36 -0.88 8.99 -1.08
N VAL A 37 -1.46 8.22 -0.14
CA VAL A 37 -1.84 6.82 -0.37
C VAL A 37 -2.91 6.70 -1.46
N ILE A 38 -3.96 7.52 -1.41
CA ILE A 38 -5.05 7.49 -2.40
C ILE A 38 -4.55 7.86 -3.79
N GLU A 39 -3.69 8.87 -3.89
CA GLU A 39 -3.09 9.26 -5.16
C GLU A 39 -2.23 8.14 -5.74
N PHE A 40 -1.45 7.45 -4.90
CA PHE A 40 -0.70 6.27 -5.31
C PHE A 40 -1.62 5.14 -5.82
N LEU A 41 -2.70 4.81 -5.10
CA LEU A 41 -3.64 3.79 -5.56
C LEU A 41 -4.26 4.14 -6.91
N LYS A 42 -4.71 5.38 -7.10
CA LYS A 42 -5.30 5.81 -8.37
C LYS A 42 -4.30 5.76 -9.52
N SER A 43 -3.15 6.38 -9.34
CA SER A 43 -2.21 6.66 -10.43
C SER A 43 -1.30 5.48 -10.76
N ASN A 44 -1.10 4.55 -9.83
CA ASN A 44 -0.20 3.40 -10.02
C ASN A 44 -0.95 2.06 -10.06
N VAL A 45 -1.98 1.87 -9.23
CA VAL A 45 -2.68 0.57 -9.13
C VAL A 45 -3.87 0.54 -10.07
N LEU A 46 -4.82 1.48 -9.95
CA LEU A 46 -6.06 1.46 -10.73
C LEU A 46 -5.84 1.60 -12.23
N VAL A 47 -4.91 2.49 -12.62
CA VAL A 47 -4.58 2.70 -14.04
C VAL A 47 -3.96 1.46 -14.69
N ARG A 48 -3.20 0.67 -13.93
CA ARG A 48 -2.43 -0.47 -14.47
C ARG A 48 -3.19 -1.79 -14.38
N PHE A 49 -3.80 -2.07 -13.23
CA PHE A 49 -4.44 -3.36 -12.94
C PHE A 49 -5.97 -3.29 -12.97
N GLY A 50 -6.53 -2.10 -13.17
CA GLY A 50 -7.94 -1.86 -12.99
C GLY A 50 -8.34 -1.82 -11.51
N VAL A 51 -9.63 -1.98 -11.27
CA VAL A 51 -10.20 -1.90 -9.92
C VAL A 51 -10.00 -3.23 -9.18
N PRO A 52 -9.32 -3.25 -8.03
CA PRO A 52 -9.21 -4.45 -7.22
C PRO A 52 -10.57 -4.77 -6.59
N ARG A 53 -10.90 -6.07 -6.49
CA ARG A 53 -12.07 -6.53 -5.74
C ARG A 53 -11.91 -6.28 -4.23
N ASP A 54 -10.71 -6.55 -3.73
CA ASP A 54 -10.38 -6.56 -2.32
C ASP A 54 -9.06 -5.78 -2.09
N LEU A 55 -9.07 -4.83 -1.16
CA LEU A 55 -7.87 -4.18 -0.64
C LEU A 55 -7.59 -4.72 0.76
N ILE A 56 -6.38 -5.22 0.99
CA ILE A 56 -5.95 -5.69 2.32
C ILE A 56 -4.88 -4.73 2.83
N SER A 57 -5.08 -4.16 4.02
CA SER A 57 -4.08 -3.29 4.67
C SER A 57 -3.99 -3.57 6.17
N ASP A 58 -2.98 -3.00 6.82
CA ASP A 58 -2.97 -2.90 8.28
C ASP A 58 -3.93 -1.80 8.78
N ARG A 59 -3.92 -1.59 10.10
CA ARG A 59 -4.77 -0.59 10.79
C ARG A 59 -4.18 0.82 10.78
N GLY A 60 -3.19 1.10 9.92
CA GLY A 60 -2.61 2.43 9.78
C GLY A 60 -3.69 3.48 9.45
N THR A 61 -3.62 4.64 10.08
CA THR A 61 -4.61 5.74 9.89
C THR A 61 -4.64 6.26 8.46
N HIS A 62 -3.53 6.14 7.74
CA HIS A 62 -3.44 6.46 6.32
C HIS A 62 -4.24 5.49 5.42
N PHE A 63 -4.58 4.29 5.90
CA PHE A 63 -5.53 3.38 5.27
C PHE A 63 -6.93 3.48 5.87
N LEU A 64 -7.04 3.71 7.18
CA LEU A 64 -8.32 3.83 7.90
C LEU A 64 -8.79 5.28 7.99
N ASN A 65 -9.39 5.76 6.91
CA ASN A 65 -9.97 7.11 6.86
C ASN A 65 -11.13 7.20 5.86
N LYS A 66 -11.95 8.25 6.03
CA LYS A 66 -13.14 8.49 5.20
C LYS A 66 -12.83 8.65 3.71
N MET A 67 -11.64 9.15 3.35
CA MET A 67 -11.25 9.31 1.95
C MET A 67 -10.98 7.94 1.30
N MET A 68 -10.30 7.03 2.01
CA MET A 68 -10.10 5.65 1.55
C MET A 68 -11.43 4.92 1.41
N GLU A 69 -12.29 5.01 2.42
CA GLU A 69 -13.60 4.39 2.34
C GLU A 69 -14.44 4.92 1.17
N ALA A 70 -14.43 6.23 0.93
CA ALA A 70 -15.14 6.84 -0.18
C ALA A 70 -14.59 6.37 -1.54
N LEU A 71 -13.26 6.21 -1.65
CA LEU A 71 -12.62 5.67 -2.84
C LEU A 71 -13.09 4.23 -3.11
N LEU A 72 -13.00 3.36 -2.11
CA LEU A 72 -13.33 1.95 -2.27
C LEU A 72 -14.82 1.76 -2.54
N ARG A 73 -15.70 2.52 -1.87
CA ARG A 73 -17.14 2.56 -2.18
C ARG A 73 -17.40 2.98 -3.63
N LYS A 74 -16.74 4.03 -4.13
CA LYS A 74 -16.89 4.49 -5.52
C LYS A 74 -16.57 3.39 -6.53
N TYR A 75 -15.58 2.56 -6.23
CA TYR A 75 -15.12 1.49 -7.11
C TYR A 75 -15.69 0.11 -6.75
N ASN A 76 -16.62 0.02 -5.81
CA ASN A 76 -17.19 -1.26 -5.34
C ASN A 76 -16.12 -2.27 -4.88
N ALA A 77 -15.05 -1.76 -4.25
CA ALA A 77 -13.98 -2.56 -3.68
C ALA A 77 -14.20 -2.75 -2.17
N THR A 78 -13.86 -3.93 -1.64
CA THR A 78 -13.98 -4.24 -0.21
C THR A 78 -12.67 -3.99 0.51
N HIS A 79 -12.69 -3.30 1.64
CA HIS A 79 -11.52 -3.10 2.48
C HIS A 79 -11.46 -4.16 3.58
N HIS A 80 -10.45 -5.03 3.54
CA HIS A 80 -10.13 -5.94 4.62
C HIS A 80 -8.99 -5.37 5.43
N VAL A 81 -9.23 -5.16 6.72
CA VAL A 81 -8.25 -4.59 7.62
C VAL A 81 -7.70 -5.72 8.48
N SER A 82 -6.39 -5.95 8.41
CA SER A 82 -5.76 -7.00 9.21
C SER A 82 -5.88 -6.67 10.71
N THR A 83 -5.92 -7.72 11.53
CA THR A 83 -5.83 -7.58 12.98
C THR A 83 -4.41 -7.14 13.34
N ALA A 84 -4.28 -6.29 14.37
CA ALA A 84 -2.97 -5.91 14.86
C ALA A 84 -2.19 -7.17 15.27
N TYR A 85 -0.91 -7.24 14.90
CA TYR A 85 -0.01 -8.35 15.25
C TYR A 85 -0.36 -9.74 14.64
N HIS A 86 -0.90 -9.80 13.42
CA HIS A 86 -0.94 -11.04 12.62
C HIS A 86 -0.07 -10.94 11.35
N PRO A 87 1.27 -11.10 11.46
CA PRO A 87 2.18 -11.04 10.32
C PRO A 87 1.93 -12.15 9.27
N GLN A 88 1.17 -13.19 9.60
CA GLN A 88 0.82 -14.28 8.67
C GLN A 88 -0.22 -13.86 7.62
N THR A 89 -1.17 -12.96 7.95
CA THR A 89 -2.15 -12.44 6.98
C THR A 89 -1.50 -11.51 5.94
N ASN A 90 -0.42 -10.83 6.33
CA ASN A 90 0.41 -9.99 5.46
C ASN A 90 1.74 -10.66 5.10
N GLY A 91 1.84 -12.00 5.16
CA GLY A 91 3.11 -12.71 5.01
C GLY A 91 3.84 -12.37 3.69
N GLN A 92 3.08 -12.19 2.61
CA GLN A 92 3.64 -11.83 1.31
C GLN A 92 4.11 -10.37 1.28
N THR A 93 3.32 -9.43 1.81
CA THR A 93 3.73 -8.03 1.94
C THR A 93 4.96 -7.89 2.83
N ALA A 94 5.10 -8.71 3.88
CA ALA A 94 6.28 -8.73 4.75
C ALA A 94 7.54 -9.23 4.02
N VAL A 95 7.39 -10.24 3.15
CA VAL A 95 8.49 -10.72 2.27
C VAL A 95 8.89 -9.64 1.27
N SER A 96 7.95 -9.05 0.54
CA SER A 96 8.25 -7.97 -0.42
C SER A 96 8.88 -6.75 0.26
N ASN A 97 8.40 -6.37 1.45
CA ASN A 97 9.01 -5.31 2.25
C ASN A 97 10.47 -5.63 2.61
N ARG A 98 10.80 -6.90 2.87
CA ARG A 98 12.18 -7.34 3.16
C ARG A 98 13.06 -7.32 1.92
N GLU A 99 12.54 -7.76 0.77
CA GLU A 99 13.26 -7.76 -0.51
C GLU A 99 13.61 -6.33 -0.94
N VAL A 100 12.61 -5.43 -0.92
CA VAL A 100 12.81 -4.00 -1.24
C VAL A 100 13.79 -3.34 -0.27
N LYS A 101 13.75 -3.67 1.02
CA LYS A 101 14.76 -3.17 1.99
C LYS A 101 16.16 -3.74 1.75
N SER A 102 16.28 -4.93 1.18
CA SER A 102 17.57 -5.59 0.93
C SER A 102 18.24 -5.19 -0.37
N GLY A 103 17.56 -4.39 -1.23
CA GLY A 103 18.10 -3.97 -2.53
C GLY A 103 18.24 -5.11 -3.54
N LYS A 104 17.57 -6.24 -3.31
CA LYS A 104 17.53 -7.38 -4.25
C LYS A 104 16.30 -7.23 -5.13
N THR A 105 16.45 -6.47 -6.21
CA THR A 105 15.49 -6.39 -7.33
C THR A 105 16.28 -6.39 -8.62
#